data_AF-A0A5E4Q6U7-F1
#
_entry.id   AF-A0A5E4Q6U7-F1
#
_cell.length_a   1.000
_cell.length_b   1.000
_cell.length_c   1.000
_cell.angle_alpha   90.00
_cell.angle_beta   90.00
_cell.angle_gamma   90.00
#
_symmetry.space_group_name_H-M   'P 1'
#
loop_
_entity.id
_entity.type
_entity.pdbx_description
1 polymer ?
#
loop_
_entity_poly.entity_id
_entity_poly.type
_entity_poly.pdbx_seq_one_letter_code
_entity_poly.pdbx_strand_id
1 'polypeptide(L)'
;MAYRFYQNAYKQKYNGLISYSTVFLWSEPENSTDPLDTIEVEMFHQFVVGRTLHPIFSSEGGWPPLAHVYSKRIGLSQGFNGSSLPLFTESEKRLVKALNYYSGFKIKAVSYTDATTTYPPGLRKTAAWMKKQYGSWDILVTENGYGDIDRTLTDVTRIKVIKETLEQVT
;
A
#
# COMPACT_ATOMS: atom_id res chain seq x y z
N MET A 1 -6.72 0.15 17.84
CA MET A 1 -7.26 -0.35 19.12
C MET A 1 -7.32 -1.88 19.19
N ALA A 2 -7.84 -2.58 18.18
CA ALA A 2 -7.94 -4.05 18.17
C ALA A 2 -6.62 -4.80 18.48
N TYR A 3 -5.50 -4.38 17.87
CA TYR A 3 -4.20 -5.00 18.12
C TYR A 3 -3.74 -4.89 19.59
N ARG A 4 -3.93 -3.72 20.22
CA ARG A 4 -3.54 -3.52 21.63
C ARG A 4 -4.36 -4.38 22.57
N PHE A 5 -5.64 -4.51 22.28
CA PHE A 5 -6.52 -5.40 23.02
C PHE A 5 -6.04 -6.86 22.92
N TYR A 6 -5.72 -7.33 21.72
CA TYR A 6 -5.13 -8.65 21.53
C TYR A 6 -3.78 -8.83 22.24
N GLN A 7 -2.90 -7.84 22.12
CA GLN A 7 -1.58 -7.85 22.76
C GLN A 7 -1.71 -8.05 24.29
N ASN A 8 -2.66 -7.38 24.92
CA ASN A 8 -2.83 -7.40 26.36
C ASN A 8 -3.64 -8.61 26.85
N ALA A 9 -4.71 -8.99 26.14
CA ALA A 9 -5.66 -10.00 26.62
C ALA A 9 -5.32 -11.43 26.15
N TYR A 10 -4.63 -11.58 25.03
CA TYR A 10 -4.62 -12.84 24.27
C TYR A 10 -3.25 -13.28 23.76
N LYS A 11 -2.28 -12.36 23.62
CA LYS A 11 -0.95 -12.70 23.06
C LYS A 11 -0.21 -13.75 23.88
N GLN A 12 -0.23 -13.66 25.21
CA GLN A 12 0.43 -14.66 26.07
C GLN A 12 -0.20 -16.06 25.94
N LYS A 13 -1.53 -16.12 25.74
CA LYS A 13 -2.26 -17.39 25.69
C LYS A 13 -2.16 -18.08 24.33
N TYR A 14 -2.35 -17.33 23.25
CA TYR A 14 -2.48 -17.91 21.90
C TYR A 14 -1.24 -17.71 21.04
N ASN A 15 -0.37 -16.76 21.39
CA ASN A 15 0.84 -16.40 20.64
C ASN A 15 0.65 -16.09 19.14
N GLY A 16 -0.59 -16.01 18.64
CA GLY A 16 -0.90 -15.69 17.25
C GLY A 16 -0.43 -14.30 16.79
N LEU A 17 -0.51 -14.10 15.49
CA LEU A 17 -0.09 -12.89 14.79
C LEU A 17 -1.33 -12.11 14.32
N ILE A 18 -1.29 -10.78 14.39
CA ILE A 18 -2.36 -9.91 13.90
C ILE A 18 -1.74 -8.89 12.97
N SER A 19 -2.39 -8.70 11.83
CA SER A 19 -2.00 -7.67 10.89
C SER A 19 -3.16 -6.90 10.26
N TYR A 20 -2.78 -6.00 9.37
CA TYR A 20 -3.59 -5.24 8.45
C TYR A 20 -3.28 -5.66 7.01
N SER A 21 -4.32 -5.93 6.22
CA SER A 21 -4.20 -6.09 4.77
C SER A 21 -4.53 -4.77 4.08
N THR A 22 -3.69 -4.36 3.13
CA THR A 22 -3.89 -3.15 2.33
C THR A 22 -3.78 -3.46 0.84
N VAL A 23 -4.43 -2.64 0.03
CA VAL A 23 -4.37 -2.75 -1.42
C VAL A 23 -3.15 -2.01 -1.95
N PHE A 24 -2.53 -2.57 -2.97
CA PHE A 24 -1.40 -1.98 -3.66
C PHE A 24 -1.74 -1.85 -5.13
N LEU A 25 -1.54 -0.64 -5.63
CA LEU A 25 -1.62 -0.29 -7.04
C LEU A 25 -0.26 0.28 -7.42
N TRP A 26 0.40 -0.34 -8.40
CA TRP A 26 1.68 0.14 -8.91
C TRP A 26 1.45 1.01 -10.14
N SER A 27 2.14 2.14 -10.18
CA SER A 27 2.20 3.06 -11.33
C SER A 27 3.64 3.45 -11.59
N GLU A 28 3.95 3.79 -12.83
CA GLU A 28 5.26 4.28 -13.28
C GLU A 28 5.10 5.64 -13.94
N PRO A 29 6.12 6.51 -13.85
CA PRO A 29 6.09 7.80 -14.54
C PRO A 29 6.14 7.54 -16.05
N GLU A 30 5.36 8.29 -16.82
CA GLU A 30 5.42 8.24 -18.28
C GLU A 30 6.81 8.68 -18.76
N ASN A 31 7.33 9.77 -18.18
CA ASN A 31 8.71 10.19 -18.32
C ASN A 31 9.46 10.15 -16.98
N SER A 32 10.34 9.17 -16.80
CA SER A 32 11.15 9.03 -15.59
C SER A 32 12.19 10.15 -15.38
N THR A 33 12.41 11.01 -16.38
CA THR A 33 13.31 12.17 -16.28
C THR A 33 12.56 13.47 -15.95
N ASP A 34 11.23 13.46 -16.01
CA ASP A 34 10.41 14.62 -15.62
C ASP A 34 10.18 14.61 -14.09
N PRO A 35 10.62 15.65 -13.36
CA PRO A 35 10.36 15.78 -11.93
C PRO A 35 8.85 15.80 -11.58
N LEU A 36 7.99 16.27 -12.48
CA LEU A 36 6.54 16.32 -12.25
C LEU A 36 5.92 14.93 -12.32
N ASP A 37 6.21 14.16 -13.36
CA ASP A 37 5.72 12.77 -13.47
C ASP A 37 6.19 11.91 -12.29
N THR A 38 7.46 12.05 -11.92
CA THR A 38 8.05 11.27 -10.83
C THR A 38 7.44 11.62 -9.46
N ILE A 39 7.18 12.90 -9.18
CA ILE A 39 6.52 13.28 -7.92
C ILE A 39 5.04 12.87 -7.90
N GLU A 40 4.35 12.88 -9.03
CA GLU A 40 2.95 12.46 -9.10
C GLU A 40 2.78 10.98 -8.81
N VAL A 41 3.67 10.14 -9.34
CA VAL A 41 3.68 8.71 -9.05
C VAL A 41 4.02 8.42 -7.59
N GLU A 42 5.01 9.11 -7.01
CA GLU A 42 5.32 8.96 -5.58
C GLU A 42 4.15 9.43 -4.70
N MET A 43 3.48 10.54 -5.04
CA MET A 43 2.27 10.99 -4.35
C MET A 43 1.16 9.92 -4.43
N PHE A 44 0.98 9.28 -5.58
CA PHE A 44 0.02 8.20 -5.75
C PHE A 44 0.35 6.99 -4.86
N HIS A 45 1.62 6.54 -4.83
CA HIS A 45 2.04 5.45 -3.94
C HIS A 45 1.84 5.81 -2.47
N GLN A 46 2.18 7.02 -2.05
CA GLN A 46 1.94 7.49 -0.68
C GLN A 46 0.44 7.59 -0.37
N PHE A 47 -0.40 7.93 -1.33
CA PHE A 47 -1.85 8.00 -1.14
C PHE A 47 -2.50 6.62 -1.00
N VAL A 48 -2.14 5.67 -1.86
CA VAL A 48 -2.71 4.31 -1.87
C VAL A 48 -2.14 3.48 -0.72
N VAL A 49 -0.82 3.50 -0.55
CA VAL A 49 -0.09 2.62 0.36
C VAL A 49 0.35 3.37 1.61
N GLY A 50 1.09 4.47 1.42
CA GLY A 50 1.71 5.21 2.51
C GLY A 50 0.70 5.68 3.55
N ARG A 51 -0.51 6.08 3.13
CA ARG A 51 -1.61 6.47 4.01
C ARG A 51 -1.92 5.43 5.09
N THR A 52 -1.78 4.14 4.76
CA THR A 52 -2.06 3.04 5.68
C THR A 52 -0.81 2.53 6.39
N LEU A 53 0.32 2.47 5.68
CA LEU A 53 1.55 1.85 6.21
C LEU A 53 2.44 2.82 6.97
N HIS A 54 2.52 4.08 6.56
CA HIS A 54 3.38 5.08 7.20
C HIS A 54 3.05 5.26 8.69
N PRO A 55 1.78 5.37 9.13
CA PRO A 55 1.46 5.45 10.55
C PRO A 55 1.96 4.25 11.39
N ILE A 56 2.11 3.09 10.77
CA ILE A 56 2.44 1.81 11.41
C ILE A 56 3.94 1.56 11.40
N PHE A 57 4.58 1.67 10.23
CA PHE A 57 5.93 1.18 9.99
C PHE A 57 7.01 2.26 9.91
N SER A 58 6.66 3.54 9.77
CA SER A 58 7.68 4.60 9.73
C SER A 58 8.20 4.95 11.13
N SER A 59 9.43 5.47 11.19
CA SER A 59 10.03 5.98 12.42
C SER A 59 9.32 7.23 12.94
N GLU A 60 8.54 7.93 12.12
CA GLU A 60 7.82 9.17 12.47
C GLU A 60 6.38 8.84 12.92
N GLY A 61 5.73 7.88 12.26
CA GLY A 61 4.30 7.62 12.39
C GLY A 61 3.44 8.74 11.80
N GLY A 62 2.13 8.68 12.03
CA GLY A 62 1.18 9.62 11.44
C GLY A 62 1.12 9.54 9.91
N TRP A 63 0.48 10.53 9.27
CA TRP A 63 0.36 10.56 7.81
C TRP A 63 1.72 10.72 7.12
N PRO A 64 1.88 10.20 5.89
CA PRO A 64 3.02 10.54 5.06
C PRO A 64 3.14 12.06 4.87
N PRO A 65 4.35 12.65 4.88
CA PRO A 65 4.55 14.08 4.64
C PRO A 65 3.90 14.55 3.32
N LEU A 66 4.03 13.76 2.25
CA LEU A 66 3.42 14.07 0.94
C LEU A 66 1.88 14.05 0.96
N ALA A 67 1.24 13.32 1.87
CA ALA A 67 -0.20 13.31 1.99
C ALA A 67 -0.74 14.68 2.46
N HIS A 68 -0.02 15.37 3.35
CA HIS A 68 -0.36 16.72 3.77
C HIS A 68 -0.20 17.75 2.65
N VAL A 69 0.86 17.62 1.85
CA VAL A 69 1.08 18.47 0.66
C VAL A 69 -0.07 18.30 -0.33
N TYR A 70 -0.42 17.05 -0.64
CA TYR A 70 -1.51 16.74 -1.56
C TYR A 70 -2.87 17.24 -1.04
N SER A 71 -3.21 16.91 0.22
CA SER A 71 -4.48 17.34 0.82
C SER A 71 -4.60 18.86 0.89
N LYS A 72 -3.50 19.57 1.21
CA LYS A 72 -3.47 21.04 1.20
C LYS A 72 -3.69 21.60 -0.21
N ARG A 73 -3.02 21.04 -1.22
CA ARG A 73 -3.19 21.46 -2.63
C ARG A 73 -4.64 21.31 -3.08
N ILE A 74 -5.24 20.15 -2.83
CA ILE A 74 -6.63 19.87 -3.19
C ILE A 74 -7.59 20.78 -2.41
N GLY A 75 -7.40 20.92 -1.11
CA GLY A 75 -8.21 21.79 -0.27
C GLY A 75 -8.23 23.24 -0.77
N LEU A 76 -7.06 23.81 -1.04
CA LEU A 76 -6.94 25.17 -1.59
C LEU A 76 -7.62 25.30 -2.96
N SER A 77 -7.45 24.31 -3.85
CA SER A 77 -8.11 24.33 -5.17
C SER A 77 -9.63 24.27 -5.12
N GLN A 78 -10.18 23.72 -4.03
CA GLN A 78 -11.62 23.59 -3.78
C GLN A 78 -12.18 24.73 -2.93
N GLY A 79 -11.36 25.75 -2.60
CA GLY A 79 -11.77 26.90 -1.78
C GLY A 79 -11.79 26.64 -0.27
N PHE A 80 -11.20 25.54 0.21
CA PHE A 80 -11.00 25.30 1.65
C PHE A 80 -9.72 26.00 2.16
N ASN A 81 -9.67 26.23 3.47
CA ASN A 81 -8.55 26.92 4.12
C ASN A 81 -7.24 26.09 4.23
N GLY A 82 -7.21 24.85 3.71
CA GLY A 82 -6.01 24.02 3.73
C GLY A 82 -6.30 22.51 3.70
N SER A 83 -5.39 21.73 4.29
CA SER A 83 -5.49 20.27 4.37
C SER A 83 -6.67 19.84 5.24
N SER A 84 -7.46 18.89 4.75
CA SER A 84 -8.53 18.23 5.51
C SER A 84 -8.05 17.03 6.33
N LEU A 85 -6.79 16.61 6.16
CA LEU A 85 -6.22 15.53 6.96
C LEU A 85 -6.05 15.96 8.43
N PRO A 86 -6.64 15.23 9.39
CA PRO A 86 -6.45 15.51 10.80
C PRO A 86 -5.01 15.23 11.21
N LEU A 87 -4.48 15.98 12.17
CA LEU A 87 -3.17 15.72 12.75
C LEU A 87 -3.27 14.61 13.79
N PHE A 88 -2.30 13.70 13.77
CA PHE A 88 -2.14 12.75 14.86
C PHE A 88 -1.49 13.43 16.06
N THR A 89 -2.09 13.25 17.23
CA THR A 89 -1.43 13.51 18.50
C THR A 89 -0.31 12.51 18.73
N GLU A 90 0.65 12.86 19.59
CA GLU A 90 1.76 11.97 19.93
C GLU A 90 1.30 10.66 20.61
N SER A 91 0.21 10.71 21.38
CA SER A 91 -0.41 9.51 21.95
C SER A 91 -1.00 8.61 20.86
N GLU A 92 -1.69 9.18 19.86
CA GLU A 92 -2.24 8.41 18.75
C GLU A 92 -1.14 7.77 17.89
N LYS A 93 -0.06 8.51 17.58
CA LYS A 93 1.10 7.94 16.88
C LYS A 93 1.68 6.73 17.63
N ARG A 94 1.85 6.84 18.96
CA ARG A 94 2.32 5.72 19.80
C ARG A 94 1.34 4.55 19.85
N LEU A 95 0.03 4.82 19.80
CA LEU A 95 -0.98 3.77 19.78
C LEU A 95 -0.96 2.99 18.46
N VAL A 96 -0.75 3.67 17.34
CA VAL A 96 -0.75 3.07 16.00
C VAL A 96 0.57 2.35 15.69
N LYS A 97 1.73 2.95 15.97
CA LYS A 97 3.05 2.36 15.65
C LYS A 97 3.29 0.97 16.19
N ALA A 98 2.65 0.62 17.29
CA ALA A 98 2.91 -0.66 17.92
C ALA A 98 2.07 -1.81 17.37
N LEU A 99 1.26 -1.58 16.33
CA LEU A 99 0.75 -2.63 15.46
C LEU A 99 1.95 -3.38 14.85
N ASN A 100 2.34 -4.48 15.47
CA ASN A 100 3.48 -5.27 15.02
C ASN A 100 2.98 -6.49 14.25
N TYR A 101 3.28 -6.48 12.94
CA TYR A 101 3.47 -7.61 12.00
C TYR A 101 2.41 -8.00 10.95
N TYR A 102 2.92 -8.14 9.70
CA TYR A 102 2.49 -8.82 8.44
C TYR A 102 1.53 -8.13 7.45
N SER A 103 1.94 -7.10 6.72
CA SER A 103 1.04 -6.49 5.71
C SER A 103 0.51 -7.54 4.73
N GLY A 104 -0.82 -7.68 4.69
CA GLY A 104 -1.53 -8.43 3.67
C GLY A 104 -1.58 -7.63 2.36
N PHE A 105 -1.23 -8.22 1.22
CA PHE A 105 -1.36 -7.54 -0.07
C PHE A 105 -2.67 -7.92 -0.75
N LYS A 106 -3.37 -6.94 -1.30
CA LYS A 106 -4.20 -7.11 -2.49
C LYS A 106 -3.50 -6.42 -3.65
N ILE A 107 -3.05 -7.17 -4.64
CA ILE A 107 -2.44 -6.60 -5.85
C ILE A 107 -3.53 -6.47 -6.89
N LYS A 108 -3.87 -5.25 -7.26
CA LYS A 108 -4.55 -4.95 -8.52
C LYS A 108 -3.59 -4.11 -9.35
N ALA A 109 -3.08 -4.67 -10.44
CA ALA A 109 -2.28 -3.88 -11.38
C ALA A 109 -3.20 -2.84 -12.02
N VAL A 110 -2.81 -1.57 -11.97
CA VAL A 110 -3.51 -0.47 -12.65
C VAL A 110 -2.44 0.44 -13.23
N SER A 111 -2.15 0.26 -14.52
CA SER A 111 -1.68 1.36 -15.35
C SER A 111 -2.77 2.43 -15.35
N TYR A 112 -2.42 3.70 -15.30
CA TYR A 112 -3.33 4.86 -15.17
C TYR A 112 -4.40 4.94 -16.28
N THR A 113 -4.40 4.01 -17.25
CA THR A 113 -5.35 3.92 -18.35
C THR A 113 -6.35 2.77 -18.26
N ASP A 114 -6.13 1.72 -17.45
CA ASP A 114 -7.06 0.59 -17.39
C ASP A 114 -6.92 -0.27 -16.13
N ALA A 115 -8.01 -0.41 -15.38
CA ALA A 115 -8.11 -1.28 -14.20
C ALA A 115 -8.07 -2.79 -14.50
N THR A 116 -7.91 -3.16 -15.78
CA THR A 116 -7.80 -4.53 -16.29
C THR A 116 -6.40 -4.91 -16.82
N THR A 117 -5.47 -3.96 -16.93
CA THR A 117 -4.11 -4.24 -17.44
C THR A 117 -3.26 -4.96 -16.39
N THR A 118 -2.69 -6.12 -16.76
CA THR A 118 -1.80 -6.90 -15.89
C THR A 118 -0.36 -6.43 -16.02
N TYR A 119 0.30 -6.16 -14.88
CA TYR A 119 1.70 -5.77 -14.84
C TYR A 119 2.46 -6.53 -13.74
N PRO A 120 2.88 -7.79 -14.00
CA PRO A 120 3.54 -8.62 -13.01
C PRO A 120 4.74 -7.94 -12.31
N PRO A 121 5.68 -7.27 -13.02
CA PRO A 121 6.82 -6.61 -12.37
C PRO A 121 6.44 -5.57 -11.30
N GLY A 122 5.22 -5.03 -11.36
CA GLY A 122 4.67 -4.13 -10.34
C GLY A 122 4.68 -4.73 -8.94
N LEU A 123 4.55 -6.06 -8.79
CA LEU A 123 4.67 -6.73 -7.48
C LEU A 123 6.09 -6.58 -6.90
N ARG A 124 7.11 -6.96 -7.68
CA ARG A 124 8.52 -6.84 -7.28
C ARG A 124 8.88 -5.39 -6.97
N LYS A 125 8.44 -4.45 -7.81
CA LYS A 125 8.67 -3.01 -7.64
C LYS A 125 7.97 -2.46 -6.39
N THR A 126 6.75 -2.90 -6.10
CA THR A 126 6.03 -2.54 -4.87
C THR A 126 6.79 -3.00 -3.63
N ALA A 127 7.23 -4.27 -3.60
CA ALA A 127 8.00 -4.79 -2.48
C ALA A 127 9.33 -4.03 -2.30
N ALA A 128 10.02 -3.71 -3.41
CA ALA A 128 11.24 -2.89 -3.37
C ALA A 128 10.98 -1.47 -2.85
N TRP A 129 9.90 -0.82 -3.29
CA TRP A 129 9.50 0.50 -2.80
C TRP A 129 9.20 0.45 -1.29
N MET A 130 8.42 -0.51 -0.82
CA MET A 130 8.15 -0.68 0.61
C MET A 130 9.42 -0.89 1.42
N LYS A 131 10.33 -1.74 0.92
CA LYS A 131 11.62 -1.97 1.57
C LYS A 131 12.43 -0.69 1.68
N LYS A 132 12.40 0.16 0.66
CA LYS A 132 13.05 1.48 0.66
C LYS A 132 12.41 2.44 1.67
N GLN A 133 11.09 2.47 1.75
CA GLN A 133 10.35 3.42 2.62
C GLN A 133 10.40 3.04 4.10
N TYR A 134 10.27 1.75 4.40
CA TYR A 134 10.00 1.27 5.77
C TYR A 134 11.01 0.25 6.27
N GLY A 135 11.97 -0.16 5.46
CA GLY A 135 12.91 -1.23 5.79
C GLY A 135 12.37 -2.62 5.45
N SER A 136 13.13 -3.66 5.83
CA SER A 136 12.77 -5.03 5.51
C SER A 136 11.73 -5.56 6.48
N TRP A 137 10.55 -5.91 5.96
CA TRP A 137 9.47 -6.52 6.73
C TRP A 137 9.06 -7.83 6.09
N ASP A 138 8.58 -8.75 6.93
CA ASP A 138 7.92 -9.93 6.40
C ASP A 138 6.58 -9.55 5.76
N ILE A 139 6.41 -10.01 4.53
CA ILE A 139 5.30 -9.66 3.64
C ILE A 139 4.49 -10.92 3.37
N LEU A 140 3.17 -10.83 3.59
CA LEU A 140 2.23 -11.91 3.26
C LEU A 140 1.28 -11.44 2.16
N VAL A 141 1.34 -12.04 0.97
CA VAL A 141 0.34 -11.75 -0.07
C VAL A 141 -0.98 -12.44 0.29
N THR A 142 -1.99 -11.67 0.70
CA THR A 142 -3.30 -12.21 1.11
C THR A 142 -4.26 -12.37 -0.07
N GLU A 143 -4.07 -11.59 -1.14
CA GLU A 143 -4.86 -11.59 -2.36
C GLU A 143 -3.99 -11.24 -3.57
N ASN A 144 -3.94 -12.15 -4.53
CA ASN A 144 -3.47 -11.89 -5.88
C ASN A 144 -4.27 -12.77 -6.84
N GLY A 145 -4.60 -12.25 -8.02
CA GLY A 145 -5.34 -13.01 -9.00
C GLY A 145 -5.70 -12.21 -10.23
N TYR A 146 -6.33 -12.90 -11.18
CA TYR A 146 -6.80 -12.33 -12.43
C TYR A 146 -8.24 -12.77 -12.69
N GLY A 147 -9.14 -11.79 -12.73
CA GLY A 147 -10.53 -12.00 -13.13
C GLY A 147 -10.60 -12.06 -14.64
N ASP A 148 -11.06 -13.19 -15.17
CA ASP A 148 -11.23 -13.37 -16.61
C ASP A 148 -12.64 -12.94 -17.01
N ILE A 149 -12.76 -12.17 -18.10
CA ILE A 149 -14.03 -11.64 -18.60
C ILE A 149 -14.79 -12.74 -19.36
N ASP A 150 -14.07 -13.65 -20.01
CA ASP A 150 -14.64 -14.64 -20.93
C ASP A 150 -15.31 -15.80 -20.18
N ARG A 151 -15.05 -15.92 -18.87
CA ARG A 151 -15.63 -16.89 -17.93
C ARG A 151 -15.61 -18.35 -18.42
N THR A 152 -14.67 -18.69 -19.29
CA THR A 152 -14.50 -20.05 -19.79
C THR A 152 -13.73 -20.91 -18.76
N LEU A 153 -13.85 -22.23 -18.90
CA LEU A 153 -13.03 -23.18 -18.13
C LEU A 153 -11.58 -23.28 -18.65
N THR A 154 -11.31 -22.75 -19.86
CA THR A 154 -9.98 -22.76 -20.48
C THR A 154 -9.33 -21.40 -20.24
N ASP A 155 -8.87 -21.17 -19.02
CA ASP A 155 -8.43 -19.87 -18.49
C ASP A 155 -6.92 -19.63 -18.66
N VAL A 156 -6.41 -19.82 -19.89
CA VAL A 156 -4.97 -19.69 -20.21
C VAL A 156 -4.38 -18.33 -19.83
N THR A 157 -5.17 -17.26 -19.94
CA THR A 157 -4.74 -15.91 -19.55
C THR A 157 -4.53 -15.81 -18.03
N ARG A 158 -5.47 -16.34 -17.23
CA ARG A 158 -5.35 -16.37 -15.77
C ARG A 158 -4.12 -17.17 -15.34
N ILE A 159 -3.91 -18.34 -15.93
CA ILE A 159 -2.74 -19.19 -15.65
C ILE A 159 -1.45 -18.42 -15.95
N LYS A 160 -1.37 -17.78 -17.12
CA LYS A 160 -0.20 -16.99 -17.52
C LYS A 160 0.08 -15.86 -16.52
N VAL A 161 -0.93 -15.06 -16.17
CA VAL A 161 -0.78 -13.91 -15.27
C VAL A 161 -0.35 -14.35 -13.87
N ILE A 162 -0.96 -15.42 -13.34
CA ILE A 162 -0.56 -15.98 -12.04
C ILE A 162 0.89 -16.46 -12.09
N LYS A 163 1.28 -17.19 -13.14
CA LYS A 163 2.66 -17.67 -13.29
C LYS A 163 3.66 -16.52 -13.33
N GLU A 164 3.45 -15.54 -14.21
CA GLU A 164 4.33 -14.38 -14.35
C GLU A 164 4.42 -13.55 -13.06
N THR A 165 3.33 -13.50 -12.28
CA THR A 165 3.31 -12.81 -10.97
C THR A 165 4.08 -13.59 -9.91
N LEU A 166 3.98 -14.91 -9.88
CA LEU A 166 4.75 -15.76 -8.96
C LEU A 166 6.27 -15.68 -9.23
N GLU A 167 6.69 -15.47 -10.47
CA GLU A 167 8.10 -15.23 -10.82
C GLU A 167 8.64 -13.90 -10.26
N GLN A 168 7.77 -13.03 -9.72
CA GLN A 168 8.17 -11.76 -9.11
C GLN A 168 8.44 -11.85 -7.60
N VAL A 169 8.06 -12.96 -6.96
CA VAL A 169 8.25 -13.15 -5.51
C VAL A 169 9.52 -13.94 -5.15
N THR A 170 10.28 -14.38 -6.14
CA THR A 170 11.58 -15.08 -5.98
C THR A 170 12.77 -14.14 -5.97
#